data_AF-A0A957YKV2-F1
#
_entry.id   AF-A0A957YKV2-F1
#
_cell.length_a   1.000
_cell.length_b   1.000
_cell.length_c   1.000
_cell.angle_alpha   90.00
_cell.angle_beta   90.00
_cell.angle_gamma   90.00
#
_symmetry.space_group_name_H-M   'P 1'
#
loop_
_entity.id
_entity.type
_entity.pdbx_description
1 polymer ?
#
loop_
_entity_poly.entity_id
_entity_poly.type
_entity_poly.pdbx_seq_one_letter_code
_entity_poly.pdbx_strand_id
1 'polypeptide(L)'
;AKLRIAPFLIEPEIIEPLTLTTNQPGTYSIQIRAEPVPRPAEGNYDQIHQIEVLPKSETNFRSIKHFRAEKFYREGLETSPNAQNFNLKNIRTLLNEGFTDDELRRLCFDEVAFKPVCNQLSSSMGKDKIVDKFIEYAERRELMERLLDLAKEHNPEKYRKYQPYRNLTDSGAATRDPYIPSHKDSSPNTINIFVFYRMGLEILLNQLEKASEGYALAITLQQQLVENMNWAERFGDTREYKSERARIIEQLNNLSRLHLGRTFNSLCGL
;
A
#
# COMPACT_ATOMS: atom_id res chain seq x y z
N ALA A 1 -51.40 -20.36 16.56
CA ALA A 1 -50.89 -20.58 15.20
C ALA A 1 -49.49 -21.18 15.28
N LYS A 2 -49.29 -22.43 14.84
CA LYS A 2 -47.98 -23.10 14.83
C LYS A 2 -47.37 -22.93 13.43
N LEU A 3 -46.29 -22.16 13.32
CA LEU A 3 -45.47 -22.06 12.11
C LEU A 3 -44.61 -23.33 11.98
N ARG A 4 -44.93 -24.17 10.98
CA ARG A 4 -44.03 -25.23 10.50
C ARG A 4 -43.11 -24.61 9.45
N ILE A 5 -41.81 -24.62 9.71
CA ILE A 5 -40.78 -24.32 8.71
C ILE A 5 -40.44 -25.66 8.04
N ALA A 6 -40.67 -25.76 6.73
CA ALA A 6 -40.26 -26.90 5.93
C ALA A 6 -38.74 -26.79 5.62
N PRO A 7 -37.99 -27.91 5.66
CA PRO A 7 -36.58 -27.89 5.26
C PRO A 7 -36.45 -27.80 3.74
N PHE A 8 -35.65 -26.84 3.28
CA PHE A 8 -35.19 -26.72 1.90
C PHE A 8 -34.21 -27.87 1.63
N LEU A 9 -34.62 -28.84 0.81
CA LEU A 9 -33.73 -29.86 0.25
C LEU A 9 -33.01 -29.24 -0.95
N ILE A 10 -31.70 -29.03 -0.81
CA ILE A 10 -30.81 -28.75 -1.94
C ILE A 10 -30.41 -30.12 -2.49
N GLU A 11 -30.86 -30.43 -3.71
CA GLU A 11 -30.41 -31.63 -4.41
C GLU A 11 -28.92 -31.48 -4.76
N PRO A 12 -28.08 -32.49 -4.48
CA PRO A 12 -26.68 -32.44 -4.88
C PRO A 12 -26.58 -32.53 -6.40
N GLU A 13 -25.90 -31.56 -7.02
CA GLU A 13 -25.45 -31.66 -8.41
C GLU A 13 -24.66 -32.97 -8.58
N ILE A 14 -25.15 -33.83 -9.47
CA ILE A 14 -24.48 -35.07 -9.86
C ILE A 14 -23.26 -34.67 -10.70
N ILE A 15 -22.10 -34.58 -10.07
CA ILE A 15 -20.82 -34.47 -10.77
C ILE A 15 -20.49 -35.86 -11.30
N GLU A 16 -20.61 -36.05 -12.63
CA GLU A 16 -20.19 -37.29 -13.27
C GLU A 16 -18.69 -37.54 -13.03
N PRO A 17 -18.27 -38.76 -12.66
CA PRO A 17 -16.87 -39.06 -12.38
C PRO A 17 -16.02 -38.95 -13.65
N LEU A 18 -15.01 -38.08 -13.61
CA LEU A 18 -13.98 -37.99 -14.64
C LEU A 18 -13.26 -39.34 -14.78
N THR A 19 -13.43 -40.01 -15.92
CA THR A 19 -12.71 -41.25 -16.22
C THR A 19 -11.27 -40.93 -16.65
N LEU A 20 -10.30 -41.33 -15.83
CA LEU A 20 -8.89 -41.33 -16.18
C LEU A 20 -8.57 -42.58 -17.01
N THR A 21 -8.22 -42.40 -18.28
CA THR A 21 -7.71 -43.47 -19.13
C THR A 21 -6.20 -43.29 -19.31
N THR A 22 -5.44 -44.36 -19.04
CA THR A 22 -3.97 -44.35 -19.16
C THR A 22 -3.58 -45.06 -20.44
N ASN A 23 -2.87 -44.39 -21.34
CA ASN A 23 -2.37 -45.04 -22.55
C ASN A 23 -0.87 -45.36 -22.50
N GLN A 24 -0.10 -44.81 -21.55
CA GLN A 24 1.29 -45.18 -21.22
C GLN A 24 1.66 -44.79 -19.78
N PRO A 25 2.66 -45.45 -19.14
CA PRO A 25 3.14 -45.08 -17.81
C PRO A 25 3.75 -43.67 -17.82
N GLY A 26 3.23 -42.78 -16.98
CA GLY A 26 3.78 -41.43 -16.77
C GLY A 26 3.09 -40.30 -17.54
N THR A 27 2.07 -40.58 -18.35
CA THR A 27 1.35 -39.56 -19.13
C THR A 27 -0.14 -39.62 -18.85
N TYR A 28 -0.69 -38.56 -18.26
CA TYR A 28 -2.13 -38.41 -18.02
C TYR A 28 -2.71 -37.44 -19.05
N SER A 29 -3.72 -37.89 -19.80
CA SER A 29 -4.50 -37.06 -20.72
C SER A 29 -5.91 -36.92 -20.20
N ILE A 30 -6.35 -35.68 -19.93
CA ILE A 30 -7.72 -35.37 -19.51
C ILE A 30 -8.53 -35.09 -20.78
N GLN A 31 -9.50 -35.96 -21.09
CA GLN A 31 -10.47 -35.70 -22.16
C GLN A 31 -11.67 -34.97 -21.58
N ILE A 32 -11.79 -33.67 -21.87
CA ILE A 32 -12.98 -32.90 -21.54
C ILE A 32 -13.97 -33.11 -22.69
N ARG A 33 -15.07 -33.81 -22.42
CA ARG A 33 -16.15 -34.02 -23.39
C ARG A 33 -16.96 -32.72 -23.45
N ALA A 34 -16.70 -31.89 -24.45
CA ALA A 34 -17.53 -30.73 -24.72
C ALA A 34 -18.88 -31.22 -25.27
N GLU A 35 -19.97 -30.91 -24.57
CA GLU A 35 -21.30 -31.10 -25.15
C GLU A 35 -21.47 -30.18 -26.37
N PRO A 36 -22.11 -30.67 -27.45
CA PRO A 36 -22.37 -29.85 -28.62
C PRO A 36 -23.33 -28.72 -28.23
N VAL A 37 -22.83 -27.49 -28.26
CA VAL A 37 -23.65 -26.28 -28.10
C VAL A 37 -24.75 -26.31 -29.18
N PRO A 38 -26.04 -26.21 -28.83
CA PRO A 38 -27.11 -26.18 -29.81
C PRO A 38 -26.92 -24.98 -30.74
N ARG A 39 -26.89 -25.26 -32.04
CA ARG A 39 -26.84 -24.25 -33.10
C ARG A 39 -28.06 -23.32 -32.96
N PRO A 40 -27.88 -21.99 -32.86
CA PRO A 40 -29.01 -21.08 -32.99
C PRO A 40 -29.58 -21.20 -34.41
N ALA A 41 -30.90 -21.21 -34.50
CA ALA A 41 -31.64 -21.28 -35.75
C ALA A 41 -31.23 -20.14 -36.69
N GLU A 42 -31.14 -20.46 -37.97
CA GLU A 42 -30.66 -19.61 -39.05
C GLU A 42 -31.36 -18.24 -39.06
N GLY A 43 -30.57 -17.21 -38.77
CA GLY A 43 -30.93 -15.81 -38.88
C GLY A 43 -29.80 -15.05 -39.54
N ASN A 44 -30.07 -14.62 -40.78
CA ASN A 44 -29.32 -13.76 -41.69
C ASN A 44 -28.26 -12.82 -41.05
N TYR A 45 -26.99 -13.01 -41.42
CA TYR A 45 -25.91 -12.04 -41.24
C TYR A 45 -25.03 -11.95 -42.50
N ASP A 46 -25.54 -11.29 -43.55
CA ASP A 46 -24.68 -10.67 -44.55
C ASP A 46 -24.03 -9.42 -43.93
N GLN A 47 -22.83 -9.61 -43.36
CA GLN A 47 -21.71 -8.66 -43.30
C GLN A 47 -20.70 -9.14 -42.24
N ILE A 48 -19.68 -9.89 -42.67
CA ILE A 48 -18.49 -10.16 -41.86
C ILE A 48 -17.29 -9.56 -42.60
N HIS A 49 -16.75 -8.48 -42.04
CA HIS A 49 -15.42 -7.98 -42.39
C HIS A 49 -14.38 -9.06 -42.07
N GLN A 50 -13.48 -9.30 -43.01
CA GLN A 50 -12.33 -10.19 -42.88
C GLN A 50 -11.54 -9.86 -41.61
N ILE A 51 -11.50 -10.78 -40.65
CA ILE A 51 -10.53 -10.77 -39.55
C ILE A 51 -9.41 -11.72 -39.95
N GLU A 52 -8.27 -11.12 -40.27
CA GLU A 52 -7.02 -11.80 -40.57
C GLU A 52 -6.53 -12.54 -39.30
N VAL A 53 -6.42 -13.87 -39.40
CA VAL A 53 -5.94 -14.72 -38.31
C VAL A 53 -4.41 -14.62 -38.25
N LEU A 54 -3.90 -13.86 -37.28
CA LEU A 54 -2.48 -13.85 -36.95
C LEU A 54 -2.05 -15.18 -36.30
N PRO A 55 -0.87 -15.73 -36.67
CA PRO A 55 -0.38 -16.99 -36.12
C PRO A 55 0.03 -16.84 -34.64
N LYS A 56 -0.30 -17.89 -33.87
CA LYS A 56 0.08 -18.06 -32.46
C LYS A 56 1.60 -18.12 -32.33
N SER A 57 2.23 -17.01 -31.98
CA SER A 57 3.60 -17.02 -31.46
C SER A 57 3.56 -17.13 -29.93
N GLU A 58 4.34 -18.08 -29.44
CA GLU A 58 4.54 -18.41 -28.03
C GLU A 58 4.95 -17.17 -27.24
N THR A 59 4.03 -16.63 -26.44
CA THR A 59 4.36 -15.59 -25.48
C THR A 59 4.88 -16.23 -24.21
N ASN A 60 6.21 -16.31 -24.16
CA ASN A 60 7.01 -16.64 -23.01
C ASN A 60 6.80 -15.55 -21.92
N PHE A 61 5.77 -15.74 -21.07
CA PHE A 61 5.41 -14.82 -19.97
C PHE A 61 6.23 -15.07 -18.68
N ARG A 62 7.50 -15.44 -18.80
CA ARG A 62 8.44 -15.47 -17.66
C ARG A 62 9.49 -14.38 -17.86
N SER A 63 9.59 -13.48 -16.87
CA SER A 63 10.66 -12.48 -16.65
C SER A 63 10.45 -10.99 -16.99
N ILE A 64 9.24 -10.43 -16.81
CA ILE A 64 9.07 -8.94 -16.77
C ILE A 64 8.40 -8.44 -15.48
N LYS A 65 8.38 -9.23 -14.38
CA LYS A 65 7.69 -8.82 -13.13
C LYS A 65 8.57 -8.50 -11.92
N HIS A 66 9.89 -8.68 -11.98
CA HIS A 66 10.77 -8.33 -10.85
C HIS A 66 11.69 -7.12 -11.08
N PHE A 67 11.89 -6.66 -12.31
CA PHE A 67 12.88 -5.62 -12.58
C PHE A 67 12.34 -4.18 -12.55
N ARG A 68 11.01 -3.99 -12.59
CA ARG A 68 10.40 -2.65 -12.72
C ARG A 68 10.03 -2.00 -11.38
N ALA A 69 9.79 -2.78 -10.32
CA ALA A 69 9.50 -2.21 -9.01
C ALA A 69 10.75 -1.62 -8.34
N GLU A 70 11.91 -2.28 -8.39
CA GLU A 70 13.14 -1.73 -7.77
C GLU A 70 13.74 -0.56 -8.53
N LYS A 71 13.62 -0.52 -9.87
CA LYS A 71 14.20 0.56 -10.68
C LYS A 71 13.43 1.87 -10.54
N PHE A 72 12.11 1.81 -10.34
CA PHE A 72 11.29 3.00 -10.12
C PHE A 72 11.53 3.68 -8.75
N TYR A 73 12.07 2.97 -7.75
CA TYR A 73 12.43 3.59 -6.46
C TYR A 73 13.81 4.28 -6.44
N ARG A 74 14.71 4.01 -7.41
CA ARG A 74 16.06 4.60 -7.40
C ARG A 74 16.25 5.83 -8.29
N GLU A 75 15.51 5.96 -9.40
CA GLU A 75 15.82 6.98 -10.42
C GLU A 75 14.88 8.21 -10.39
N GLY A 76 13.89 8.26 -9.49
CA GLY A 76 12.86 9.32 -9.44
C GLY A 76 12.78 10.11 -8.12
N LEU A 77 13.86 10.18 -7.33
CA LEU A 77 13.95 11.03 -6.13
C LEU A 77 14.22 12.49 -6.53
N GLU A 78 13.29 13.09 -7.29
CA GLU A 78 13.04 14.51 -7.13
C GLU A 78 12.50 14.68 -5.71
N THR A 79 13.25 15.41 -4.89
CA THR A 79 13.05 15.59 -3.45
C THR A 79 11.58 15.73 -3.11
N SER A 80 11.03 14.76 -2.35
CA SER A 80 9.67 14.81 -1.81
C SER A 80 9.42 16.21 -1.24
N PRO A 81 8.35 16.93 -1.65
CA PRO A 81 8.05 18.28 -1.15
C PRO A 81 7.75 18.31 0.37
N ASN A 82 7.68 17.15 1.02
CA ASN A 82 7.62 16.98 2.46
C ASN A 82 8.96 16.57 3.10
N ALA A 83 10.10 16.85 2.46
CA ALA A 83 11.41 16.82 3.11
C ALA A 83 11.47 17.93 4.17
N GLN A 84 10.74 17.70 5.25
CA GLN A 84 10.70 18.53 6.43
C GLN A 84 12.15 18.70 6.87
N ASN A 85 12.60 19.95 6.90
CA ASN A 85 13.99 20.25 7.18
C ASN A 85 14.28 19.92 8.65
N PHE A 86 14.66 18.68 8.95
CA PHE A 86 14.91 18.22 10.30
C PHE A 86 16.29 18.69 10.78
N ASN A 87 16.34 19.14 12.03
CA ASN A 87 17.60 19.44 12.69
C ASN A 87 18.26 18.13 13.15
N LEU A 88 18.89 17.42 12.20
CA LEU A 88 19.49 16.10 12.44
C LEU A 88 20.56 16.14 13.55
N LYS A 89 21.21 17.28 13.77
CA LYS A 89 22.17 17.46 14.87
C LYS A 89 21.48 17.34 16.23
N ASN A 90 20.36 18.04 16.41
CA ASN A 90 19.58 17.97 17.64
C ASN A 90 18.95 16.60 17.85
N ILE A 91 18.44 15.97 16.78
CA ILE A 91 17.87 14.61 16.84
C ILE A 91 18.95 13.59 17.21
N ARG A 92 20.12 13.64 16.59
CA ARG A 92 21.25 12.76 16.95
C ARG A 92 21.64 12.92 18.41
N THR A 93 21.74 14.17 18.89
CA THR A 93 22.09 14.45 20.29
C THR A 93 21.01 13.94 21.25
N LEU A 94 19.73 14.15 20.92
CA LEU A 94 18.60 13.62 21.66
C LEU A 94 18.67 12.10 21.79
N LEU A 95 18.89 11.38 20.69
CA LEU A 95 18.90 9.91 20.71
C LEU A 95 20.12 9.38 21.45
N ASN A 96 21.29 9.98 21.24
CA ASN A 96 22.51 9.58 21.92
C ASN A 96 22.45 9.80 23.43
N GLU A 97 21.86 10.89 23.90
CA GLU A 97 21.72 11.12 25.33
C GLU A 97 20.46 10.46 25.90
N GLY A 98 19.38 10.40 25.14
CA GLY A 98 18.06 9.88 25.54
C GLY A 98 18.02 8.39 25.77
N PHE A 99 18.88 7.65 25.06
CA PHE A 99 18.89 6.20 25.06
C PHE A 99 20.29 5.64 25.32
N THR A 100 20.31 4.50 25.98
CA THR A 100 21.44 3.58 26.01
C THR A 100 21.49 2.73 24.74
N ASP A 101 22.63 2.07 24.49
CA ASP A 101 22.78 1.16 23.34
C ASP A 101 21.72 0.04 23.37
N ASP A 102 21.55 -0.60 24.52
CA ASP A 102 20.57 -1.68 24.70
C ASP A 102 19.12 -1.21 24.51
N GLU A 103 18.78 0.00 24.94
CA GLU A 103 17.44 0.55 24.74
C GLU A 103 17.16 0.86 23.27
N LEU A 104 18.12 1.39 22.50
CA LEU A 104 17.95 1.58 21.06
C LEU A 104 17.74 0.25 20.34
N ARG A 105 18.47 -0.79 20.74
CA ARG A 105 18.30 -2.14 20.18
C ARG A 105 16.94 -2.71 20.50
N ARG A 106 16.49 -2.58 21.76
CA ARG A 106 15.12 -2.99 22.17
C ARG A 106 14.06 -2.25 21.39
N LEU A 107 14.22 -0.94 21.21
CA LEU A 107 13.29 -0.12 20.44
C LEU A 107 13.13 -0.63 18.99
N CYS A 108 14.22 -1.08 18.33
CA CYS A 108 14.09 -1.70 17.00
C CYS A 108 13.25 -3.00 17.01
N PHE A 109 13.26 -3.77 18.09
CA PHE A 109 12.50 -5.02 18.20
C PHE A 109 11.03 -4.76 18.53
N ASP A 110 10.77 -3.83 19.44
CA ASP A 110 9.44 -3.53 19.95
C ASP A 110 8.61 -2.76 18.91
N GLU A 111 9.23 -1.81 18.21
CA GLU A 111 8.55 -0.99 17.20
C GLU A 111 8.59 -1.65 15.82
N VAL A 112 7.43 -2.15 15.37
CA VAL A 112 7.27 -2.87 14.10
C VAL A 112 7.82 -2.07 12.91
N ALA A 113 7.65 -0.75 12.91
CA ALA A 113 8.14 0.13 11.85
C ALA A 113 9.67 0.14 11.72
N PHE A 114 10.41 -0.11 12.82
CA PHE A 114 11.87 -0.09 12.89
C PHE A 114 12.53 -1.48 12.86
N LYS A 115 11.76 -2.57 12.80
CA LYS A 115 12.30 -3.94 12.68
C LYS A 115 13.32 -4.12 11.53
N PRO A 116 13.17 -3.48 10.35
CA PRO A 116 14.19 -3.60 9.31
C PRO A 116 15.55 -2.99 9.67
N VAL A 117 15.61 -2.10 10.66
CA VAL A 117 16.86 -1.55 11.20
C VAL A 117 17.59 -2.60 12.04
N CYS A 118 16.87 -3.39 12.86
CA CYS A 118 17.45 -4.49 13.67
C CYS A 118 18.37 -5.39 12.84
N ASN A 119 17.91 -5.79 11.66
CA ASN A 119 18.64 -6.71 10.78
C ASN A 119 19.95 -6.12 10.24
N GLN A 120 20.15 -4.81 10.37
CA GLN A 120 21.34 -4.09 9.93
C GLN A 120 22.32 -3.82 11.09
N LEU A 121 21.88 -4.01 12.34
CA LEU A 121 22.71 -3.72 13.51
C LEU A 121 23.57 -4.95 13.85
N SER A 122 24.89 -4.81 13.74
CA SER A 122 25.83 -5.78 14.32
C SER A 122 25.88 -5.64 15.83
N SER A 123 26.15 -6.73 16.56
CA SER A 123 26.44 -6.68 18.01
C SER A 123 27.67 -5.84 18.34
N SER A 124 28.60 -5.70 17.39
CA SER A 124 29.82 -4.87 17.53
C SER A 124 29.61 -3.39 17.15
N MET A 125 28.40 -3.01 16.74
CA MET A 125 28.09 -1.64 16.32
C MET A 125 27.92 -0.74 17.54
N GLY A 126 28.75 0.30 17.66
CA GLY A 126 28.63 1.28 18.74
C GLY A 126 27.41 2.20 18.56
N LYS A 127 26.94 2.75 19.68
CA LYS A 127 25.72 3.57 19.79
C LYS A 127 25.57 4.66 18.72
N ASP A 128 26.61 5.45 18.44
CA ASP A 128 26.53 6.53 17.43
C ASP A 128 26.13 6.01 16.05
N LYS A 129 26.68 4.86 15.65
CA LYS A 129 26.35 4.23 14.36
C LYS A 129 24.93 3.67 14.34
N ILE A 130 24.44 3.18 15.49
CA ILE A 130 23.04 2.74 15.64
C ILE A 130 22.11 3.94 15.45
N VAL A 131 22.39 5.07 16.12
CA VAL A 131 21.62 6.31 15.99
C VAL A 131 21.61 6.79 14.53
N ASP A 132 22.77 6.80 13.85
CA ASP A 132 22.83 7.17 12.44
C ASP A 132 21.98 6.25 11.55
N LYS A 133 21.94 4.94 11.83
CA LYS A 133 21.10 3.98 11.11
C LYS A 133 19.60 4.23 11.34
N PHE A 134 19.21 4.59 12.55
CA PHE A 134 17.83 4.98 12.86
C PHE A 134 17.41 6.23 12.07
N ILE A 135 18.24 7.27 12.09
CA ILE A 135 17.96 8.53 11.39
C ILE A 135 17.90 8.30 9.88
N GLU A 136 18.88 7.60 9.30
CA GLU A 136 18.93 7.25 7.87
C GLU A 136 17.67 6.48 7.44
N TYR A 137 17.26 5.50 8.24
CA TYR A 137 16.08 4.70 7.95
C TYR A 137 14.79 5.52 8.11
N ALA A 138 14.69 6.33 9.17
CA ALA A 138 13.52 7.16 9.43
C ALA A 138 13.34 8.21 8.34
N GLU A 139 14.42 8.81 7.84
CA GLU A 139 14.39 9.75 6.71
C GLU A 139 13.91 9.06 5.43
N ARG A 140 14.48 7.90 5.07
CA ARG A 140 14.10 7.15 3.86
C ARG A 140 12.66 6.65 3.84
N ARG A 141 12.05 6.46 5.01
CA ARG A 141 10.70 5.92 5.17
C ARG A 141 9.69 6.96 5.66
N GLU A 142 10.08 8.23 5.75
CA GLU A 142 9.25 9.31 6.29
C GLU A 142 8.73 9.03 7.72
N LEU A 143 9.52 8.32 8.53
CA LEU A 143 9.20 7.93 9.92
C LEU A 143 9.85 8.85 10.97
N MET A 144 10.37 10.02 10.58
CA MET A 144 11.09 10.90 11.50
C MET A 144 10.22 11.39 12.66
N GLU A 145 8.95 11.74 12.38
CA GLU A 145 8.00 12.12 13.42
C GLU A 145 7.77 10.98 14.42
N ARG A 146 7.60 9.75 13.91
CA ARG A 146 7.41 8.58 14.77
C ARG A 146 8.64 8.34 15.66
N LEU A 147 9.85 8.52 15.13
CA LEU A 147 11.09 8.43 15.92
C LEU A 147 11.12 9.49 17.04
N LEU A 148 10.68 10.71 16.75
CA LEU A 148 10.59 11.79 17.73
C LEU A 148 9.51 11.52 18.80
N ASP A 149 8.36 10.98 18.43
CA ASP A 149 7.31 10.59 19.38
C ASP A 149 7.81 9.52 20.35
N LEU A 150 8.51 8.50 19.85
CA LEU A 150 9.13 7.46 20.69
C LEU A 150 10.17 8.05 21.65
N ALA A 151 11.00 8.97 21.17
CA ALA A 151 11.98 9.66 22.01
C ALA A 151 11.30 10.52 23.09
N LYS A 152 10.16 11.14 22.79
CA LYS A 152 9.36 11.93 23.72
C LYS A 152 8.69 11.07 24.78
N GLU A 153 8.15 9.92 24.40
CA GLU A 153 7.53 8.96 25.31
C GLU A 153 8.58 8.35 26.26
N HIS A 154 9.76 7.98 25.73
CA HIS A 154 10.84 7.38 26.52
C HIS A 154 11.50 8.37 27.48
N ASN A 155 11.81 9.58 27.00
CA ASN A 155 12.50 10.59 27.81
C ASN A 155 11.99 12.01 27.53
N PRO A 156 10.85 12.41 28.15
CA PRO A 156 10.22 13.70 27.86
C PRO A 156 11.07 14.90 28.30
N GLU A 157 11.93 14.75 29.31
CA GLU A 157 12.80 15.83 29.78
C GLU A 157 13.89 16.15 28.76
N LYS A 158 14.61 15.12 28.27
CA LYS A 158 15.62 15.31 27.21
C LYS A 158 14.97 15.76 25.90
N TYR A 159 13.77 15.27 25.60
CA TYR A 159 13.00 15.75 24.46
C TYR A 159 12.67 17.25 24.53
N ARG A 160 12.44 17.83 25.71
CA ARG A 160 12.26 19.29 25.82
C ARG A 160 13.59 20.03 25.67
N LYS A 161 14.67 19.46 26.24
CA LYS A 161 16.01 20.06 26.26
C LYS A 161 16.62 20.25 24.86
N TYR A 162 16.41 19.30 23.94
CA TYR A 162 17.07 19.30 22.61
C TYR A 162 16.24 19.94 21.48
N GLN A 163 15.18 20.66 21.80
CA GLN A 163 14.46 21.45 20.79
C GLN A 163 15.34 22.61 20.25
N PRO A 164 15.14 23.08 19.00
CA PRO A 164 14.11 22.65 18.03
C PRO A 164 14.55 21.43 17.19
N TYR A 165 13.59 20.57 16.82
CA TYR A 165 13.82 19.40 15.94
C TYR A 165 13.62 19.68 14.46
N ARG A 166 13.04 20.83 14.14
CA ARG A 166 12.83 21.31 12.78
C ARG A 166 13.64 22.59 12.61
N ASN A 167 14.37 22.67 11.52
CA ASN A 167 15.00 23.91 11.11
C ASN A 167 13.87 24.86 10.73
N LEU A 168 13.70 25.92 11.52
CA LEU A 168 12.78 27.02 11.24
C LEU A 168 13.27 27.87 10.06
N THR A 169 14.10 27.33 9.16
CA THR A 169 14.67 28.03 8.02
C THR A 169 13.55 28.42 7.08
N ASP A 170 13.04 29.62 7.37
CA ASP A 170 12.47 30.60 6.49
C ASP A 170 11.40 30.07 5.54
N SER A 171 10.17 29.93 6.07
CA SER A 171 8.98 30.21 5.27
C SER A 171 9.05 31.67 4.78
N GLY A 172 9.82 31.90 3.71
CA GLY A 172 9.63 32.98 2.74
C GLY A 172 9.39 34.39 3.27
N ALA A 173 10.05 34.82 4.35
CA ALA A 173 9.99 36.22 4.80
C ALA A 173 10.99 37.13 4.05
N ALA A 174 11.18 36.94 2.74
CA ALA A 174 11.84 37.85 1.79
C ALA A 174 11.81 37.14 0.42
N THR A 175 10.86 37.37 -0.49
CA THR A 175 10.62 38.62 -1.21
C THR A 175 9.15 38.70 -1.64
N ARG A 176 8.59 39.89 -1.48
CA ARG A 176 7.26 40.27 -1.94
C ARG A 176 7.17 40.17 -3.46
N ASP A 177 6.38 39.23 -3.98
CA ASP A 177 5.70 39.38 -5.26
C ASP A 177 4.20 39.59 -4.94
N PRO A 178 3.55 40.72 -5.29
CA PRO A 178 2.26 41.11 -4.73
C PRO A 178 1.02 40.34 -5.22
N TYR A 179 1.17 39.24 -5.97
CA TYR A 179 0.01 38.58 -6.57
C TYR A 179 0.13 37.06 -6.63
N ILE A 180 0.09 36.40 -5.47
CA ILE A 180 -0.28 34.98 -5.38
C ILE A 180 -1.54 34.89 -4.51
N PRO A 181 -2.67 34.39 -5.04
CA PRO A 181 -3.90 34.21 -4.27
C PRO A 181 -3.62 33.42 -2.98
N SER A 182 -3.98 34.03 -1.86
CA SER A 182 -3.87 33.47 -0.53
C SER A 182 -4.76 32.22 -0.41
N HIS A 183 -4.18 31.03 -0.59
CA HIS A 183 -4.78 29.76 -0.19
C HIS A 183 -4.68 29.63 1.33
N LYS A 184 -5.62 30.27 2.03
CA LYS A 184 -5.62 30.52 3.47
C LYS A 184 -6.10 29.34 4.34
N ASP A 185 -6.28 28.16 3.78
CA ASP A 185 -6.94 27.03 4.46
C ASP A 185 -6.04 25.82 4.77
N SER A 186 -4.73 25.94 4.59
CA SER A 186 -3.77 24.89 4.98
C SER A 186 -3.59 24.88 6.50
N SER A 187 -4.62 24.45 7.22
CA SER A 187 -4.59 24.26 8.68
C SER A 187 -3.43 23.32 9.02
N PRO A 188 -2.44 23.77 9.82
CA PRO A 188 -1.19 23.05 10.08
C PRO A 188 -1.37 21.81 10.98
N ASN A 189 -2.62 21.41 11.27
CA ASN A 189 -2.94 20.23 12.08
C ASN A 189 -3.81 19.20 11.36
N THR A 190 -3.86 19.26 10.02
CA THR A 190 -4.44 18.17 9.23
C THR A 190 -3.47 17.00 9.29
N ILE A 191 -3.57 16.19 10.34
CA ILE A 191 -2.90 14.88 10.43
C ILE A 191 -3.08 14.23 9.07
N ASN A 192 -1.96 13.96 8.38
CA ASN A 192 -1.97 13.60 6.98
C ASN A 192 -2.67 12.24 6.79
N ILE A 193 -3.99 12.29 6.57
CA ILE A 193 -4.88 11.13 6.43
C ILE A 193 -4.38 10.17 5.33
N PHE A 194 -3.59 10.68 4.38
CA PHE A 194 -2.96 9.88 3.33
C PHE A 194 -1.95 8.87 3.87
N VAL A 195 -1.28 9.15 4.99
CA VAL A 195 -0.37 8.21 5.66
C VAL A 195 -1.15 6.96 6.11
N PHE A 196 -2.31 7.15 6.75
CA PHE A 196 -3.17 6.04 7.17
C PHE A 196 -3.70 5.23 6.00
N TYR A 197 -4.09 5.89 4.91
CA TYR A 197 -4.52 5.18 3.69
C TYR A 197 -3.41 4.36 3.05
N ARG A 198 -2.18 4.89 2.97
CA ARG A 198 -1.02 4.13 2.44
C ARG A 198 -0.74 2.89 3.30
N MET A 199 -0.76 3.04 4.61
CA MET A 199 -0.59 1.93 5.55
C MET A 199 -1.70 0.87 5.42
N GLY A 200 -2.96 1.32 5.36
CA GLY A 200 -4.11 0.41 5.17
C GLY A 200 -4.04 -0.36 3.85
N LEU A 201 -3.56 0.27 2.77
CA LEU A 201 -3.36 -0.38 1.46
C LEU A 201 -2.29 -1.47 1.54
N GLU A 202 -1.17 -1.20 2.20
CA GLU A 202 -0.12 -2.20 2.41
C GLU A 202 -0.64 -3.40 3.20
N ILE A 203 -1.38 -3.16 4.29
CA ILE A 203 -1.99 -4.23 5.09
C ILE A 203 -2.98 -5.04 4.25
N LEU A 204 -3.88 -4.36 3.52
CA LEU A 204 -4.87 -5.01 2.65
C LEU A 204 -4.20 -5.93 1.62
N LEU A 205 -3.21 -5.41 0.89
CA LEU A 205 -2.52 -6.16 -0.18
C LEU A 205 -1.69 -7.32 0.36
N ASN A 206 -1.10 -7.17 1.56
CA ASN A 206 -0.36 -8.25 2.21
C ASN A 206 -1.28 -9.36 2.74
N GLN A 207 -2.56 -9.09 2.97
CA GLN A 207 -3.53 -10.07 3.47
C GLN A 207 -4.35 -10.72 2.35
N LEU A 208 -4.47 -10.10 1.18
CA LEU A 208 -5.14 -10.67 0.03
C LEU A 208 -4.26 -11.73 -0.67
N GLU A 209 -4.87 -12.83 -1.08
CA GLU A 209 -4.19 -13.84 -1.89
C GLU A 209 -3.91 -13.28 -3.29
N LYS A 210 -2.63 -13.31 -3.71
CA LYS A 210 -2.16 -12.71 -4.97
C LYS A 210 -2.85 -13.27 -6.23
N ALA A 211 -3.41 -14.47 -6.17
CA ALA A 211 -4.11 -15.12 -7.28
C ALA A 211 -5.62 -14.82 -7.30
N SER A 212 -6.16 -14.13 -6.28
CA SER A 212 -7.59 -13.81 -6.20
C SER A 212 -7.97 -12.63 -7.10
N GLU A 213 -9.20 -12.65 -7.60
CA GLU A 213 -9.79 -11.49 -8.30
C GLU A 213 -9.79 -10.23 -7.42
N GLY A 214 -9.98 -10.42 -6.11
CA GLY A 214 -9.92 -9.34 -5.12
C GLY A 214 -8.58 -8.62 -5.09
N TYR A 215 -7.46 -9.34 -5.27
CA TYR A 215 -6.13 -8.74 -5.34
C TYR A 215 -5.96 -7.85 -6.58
N ALA A 216 -6.44 -8.30 -7.75
CA ALA A 216 -6.38 -7.49 -8.98
C ALA A 216 -7.20 -6.20 -8.87
N LEU A 217 -8.39 -6.29 -8.26
CA LEU A 217 -9.22 -5.11 -7.98
C LEU A 217 -8.54 -4.18 -6.95
N ALA A 218 -7.95 -4.72 -5.89
CA ALA A 218 -7.24 -3.93 -4.87
C ALA A 218 -6.08 -3.11 -5.48
N ILE A 219 -5.31 -3.68 -6.40
CA ILE A 219 -4.21 -2.97 -7.09
C ILE A 219 -4.76 -1.80 -7.93
N THR A 220 -5.86 -2.00 -8.65
CA THR A 220 -6.51 -0.92 -9.42
C THR A 220 -6.96 0.21 -8.50
N LEU A 221 -7.62 -0.11 -7.39
CA LEU A 221 -8.06 0.87 -6.40
C LEU A 221 -6.89 1.58 -5.69
N GLN A 222 -5.79 0.87 -5.41
CA GLN A 222 -4.56 1.45 -4.89
C GLN A 222 -4.03 2.53 -5.83
N GLN A 223 -3.90 2.22 -7.12
CA GLN A 223 -3.38 3.18 -8.10
C GLN A 223 -4.26 4.44 -8.16
N GLN A 224 -5.59 4.27 -8.23
CA GLN A 224 -6.54 5.38 -8.25
C GLN A 224 -6.46 6.24 -6.98
N LEU A 225 -6.35 5.61 -5.81
CA LEU A 225 -6.23 6.34 -4.54
C LEU A 225 -4.92 7.13 -4.46
N VAL A 226 -3.80 6.53 -4.87
CA VAL A 226 -2.49 7.19 -4.90
C VAL A 226 -2.48 8.37 -5.85
N GLU A 227 -3.05 8.23 -7.04
CA GLU A 227 -3.21 9.34 -7.99
C GLU A 227 -4.05 10.47 -7.39
N ASN A 228 -5.23 10.15 -6.82
CA ASN A 228 -6.08 11.14 -6.16
C ASN A 228 -5.35 11.90 -5.04
N MET A 229 -4.59 11.20 -4.19
CA MET A 229 -3.79 11.82 -3.12
C MET A 229 -2.72 12.76 -3.70
N ASN A 230 -2.00 12.32 -4.74
CA ASN A 230 -0.99 13.15 -5.39
C ASN A 230 -1.61 14.41 -6.03
N TRP A 231 -2.80 14.30 -6.63
CA TRP A 231 -3.52 15.47 -7.16
C TRP A 231 -3.93 16.43 -6.04
N ALA A 232 -4.46 15.90 -4.94
CA ALA A 232 -4.84 16.71 -3.77
C ALA A 232 -3.63 17.42 -3.12
N GLU A 233 -2.47 16.76 -3.05
CA GLU A 233 -1.23 17.37 -2.54
C GLU A 233 -0.70 18.48 -3.46
N ARG A 234 -0.80 18.31 -4.78
CA ARG A 234 -0.27 19.27 -5.77
C ARG A 234 -1.17 20.48 -6.00
N PHE A 235 -2.48 20.27 -6.04
CA PHE A 235 -3.45 21.29 -6.48
C PHE A 235 -4.47 21.67 -5.39
N GLY A 236 -4.32 21.12 -4.18
CA GLY A 236 -5.26 21.28 -3.08
C GLY A 236 -6.38 20.24 -3.13
N ASP A 237 -6.92 19.91 -1.96
CA ASP A 237 -7.96 18.89 -1.80
C ASP A 237 -9.35 19.43 -2.13
N THR A 238 -9.63 19.59 -3.42
CA THR A 238 -10.91 20.10 -3.93
C THR A 238 -12.08 19.18 -3.59
N ARG A 239 -13.31 19.67 -3.80
CA ARG A 239 -14.53 18.88 -3.57
C ARG A 239 -14.58 17.64 -4.46
N GLU A 240 -14.10 17.76 -5.70
CA GLU A 240 -14.03 16.69 -6.68
C GLU A 240 -13.07 15.59 -6.20
N TYR A 241 -11.87 15.96 -5.75
CA TYR A 241 -10.90 14.98 -5.22
C TYR A 241 -11.42 14.31 -3.95
N LYS A 242 -12.07 15.04 -3.04
CA LYS A 242 -12.74 14.47 -1.86
C LYS A 242 -13.82 13.46 -2.21
N SER A 243 -14.68 13.80 -3.18
CA SER A 243 -15.77 12.94 -3.63
C SER A 243 -15.24 11.67 -4.28
N GLU A 244 -14.26 11.78 -5.17
CA GLU A 244 -13.65 10.64 -5.84
C GLU A 244 -12.92 9.73 -4.84
N ARG A 245 -12.20 10.33 -3.88
CA ARG A 245 -11.57 9.59 -2.79
C ARG A 245 -12.59 8.82 -1.96
N ALA A 246 -13.69 9.45 -1.58
CA ALA A 246 -14.75 8.78 -0.82
C ALA A 246 -15.30 7.55 -1.57
N ARG A 247 -15.50 7.67 -2.90
CA ARG A 247 -15.92 6.55 -3.77
C ARG A 247 -14.90 5.42 -3.77
N ILE A 248 -13.61 5.72 -3.91
CA ILE A 248 -12.53 4.72 -3.89
C ILE A 248 -12.46 4.02 -2.52
N ILE A 249 -12.56 4.79 -1.43
CA ILE A 249 -12.54 4.26 -0.05
C ILE A 249 -13.75 3.35 0.22
N GLU A 250 -14.93 3.69 -0.29
CA GLU A 250 -16.11 2.82 -0.21
C GLU A 250 -15.88 1.49 -0.92
N GLN A 251 -15.29 1.52 -2.13
CA GLN A 251 -14.94 0.30 -2.87
C GLN A 251 -13.91 -0.56 -2.13
N LEU A 252 -12.87 0.06 -1.55
CA LEU A 252 -11.89 -0.61 -0.70
C LEU A 252 -12.52 -1.19 0.57
N ASN A 253 -13.47 -0.49 1.19
CA ASN A 253 -14.20 -0.97 2.36
C ASN A 253 -15.03 -2.22 2.04
N ASN A 254 -15.74 -2.22 0.90
CA ASN A 254 -16.52 -3.37 0.45
C ASN A 254 -15.62 -4.56 0.13
N LEU A 255 -14.51 -4.33 -0.58
CA LEU A 255 -13.53 -5.35 -0.92
C LEU A 255 -12.90 -5.97 0.34
N SER A 256 -12.46 -5.13 1.28
CA SER A 256 -11.85 -5.59 2.54
C SER A 256 -12.86 -6.38 3.38
N ARG A 257 -14.13 -5.95 3.43
CA ARG A 257 -15.17 -6.67 4.16
C ARG A 257 -15.44 -8.03 3.56
N LEU A 258 -15.47 -8.12 2.23
CA LEU A 258 -15.70 -9.37 1.50
C LEU A 258 -14.60 -10.40 1.76
N HIS A 259 -13.32 -9.99 1.73
CA HIS A 259 -12.20 -10.92 1.82
C HIS A 259 -11.61 -11.10 3.22
N LEU A 260 -11.67 -10.06 4.07
CA LEU A 260 -11.00 -10.03 5.37
C LEU A 260 -11.97 -9.89 6.55
N GLY A 261 -13.28 -9.75 6.29
CA GLY A 261 -14.30 -9.57 7.33
C GLY A 261 -14.28 -8.22 8.06
N ARG A 262 -13.47 -7.26 7.60
CA ARG A 262 -13.33 -5.91 8.21
C ARG A 262 -13.18 -4.83 7.15
N THR A 263 -13.53 -3.59 7.49
CA THR A 263 -13.48 -2.46 6.56
C THR A 263 -12.03 -1.99 6.33
N PHE A 264 -11.78 -1.34 5.21
CA PHE A 264 -10.50 -0.70 4.90
C PHE A 264 -10.16 0.41 5.91
N ASN A 265 -11.14 1.20 6.34
CA ASN A 265 -10.94 2.22 7.38
C ASN A 265 -10.43 1.59 8.68
N SER A 266 -10.95 0.42 9.07
CA SER A 266 -10.44 -0.32 10.23
C SER A 266 -8.98 -0.77 10.07
N LEU A 267 -8.54 -1.09 8.83
CA LEU A 267 -7.13 -1.38 8.54
C LEU A 267 -6.25 -0.12 8.67
N CYS A 268 -6.80 1.05 8.36
CA CYS A 268 -6.12 2.34 8.45
C CYS A 268 -6.02 2.86 9.89
N GLY A 269 -6.81 2.33 10.82
CA GLY A 269 -6.96 2.90 12.17
C GLY A 269 -7.84 4.16 12.21
N LEU A 270 -8.80 4.26 11.28
CA LEU A 270 -9.75 5.38 11.14
C LEU A 270 -11.18 4.99 11.54
#